data_AF-A0A0R0H0V5-F1
#
_entry.id   AF-A0A0R0H0V5-F1
#
_cell.length_a   1.000
_cell.length_b   1.000
_cell.length_c   1.000
_cell.angle_alpha   90.00
_cell.angle_beta   90.00
_cell.angle_gamma   90.00
#
_symmetry.space_group_name_H-M   'P 1'
#
loop_
_entity.id
_entity.type
_entity.pdbx_description
1 polymer ?
#
loop_
_entity_poly.entity_id
_entity_poly.type
_entity_poly.pdbx_seq_one_letter_code
_entity_poly.pdbx_strand_id
1 'polypeptide(L)' 'MGAMDDSNPFLIQPSDNPGLSLVTHPLSDENYNSWKKAIKMALLGKNKFGFVDGSILEPPLEHSSHALWQQNDNIVAS' A
#
# COMPACT_ATOMS: atom_id res chain seq x y z
N MET A 1 -8.84 7.74 -24.74
CA MET A 1 -9.25 6.82 -23.66
C MET A 1 -7.98 6.47 -22.91
N GLY A 2 -7.60 7.27 -21.91
CA GLY A 2 -6.40 6.96 -21.12
C GLY A 2 -6.74 5.77 -20.26
N ALA A 3 -6.08 4.63 -20.46
CA ALA A 3 -6.07 3.61 -19.42
C ALA A 3 -5.58 4.31 -18.17
N MET A 4 -6.43 4.44 -17.14
CA MET A 4 -5.92 4.76 -15.82
C MET A 4 -4.95 3.63 -15.55
N ASP A 5 -3.67 3.98 -15.47
CA ASP A 5 -2.65 3.01 -15.18
C ASP A 5 -2.82 2.64 -13.71
N ASP A 6 -3.77 1.74 -13.42
CA ASP A 6 -4.06 1.23 -12.10
C ASP A 6 -2.83 0.51 -11.49
N SER A 7 -1.77 0.33 -12.29
CA SER A 7 -0.46 -0.17 -11.85
C SER A 7 0.43 0.89 -11.23
N ASN A 8 0.12 2.18 -11.37
CA ASN A 8 0.90 3.26 -10.75
C ASN A 8 0.71 3.23 -9.21
N PRO A 9 1.77 2.95 -8.44
CA PRO A 9 1.67 2.82 -6.99
C PRO A 9 1.31 4.12 -6.27
N PHE A 10 1.48 5.27 -6.94
CA PHE A 10 1.18 6.59 -6.39
C PHE A 10 -0.28 7.00 -6.55
N LEU A 11 -1.08 6.27 -7.34
CA LEU A 11 -2.50 6.56 -7.47
C LEU A 11 -3.24 6.13 -6.20
N ILE A 12 -4.00 7.09 -5.65
CA ILE A 12 -4.89 6.83 -4.51
C ILE A 12 -6.22 6.42 -5.08
N GLN A 13 -6.58 5.17 -4.84
CA GLN A 13 -7.84 4.60 -5.29
C GLN A 13 -8.94 4.89 -4.27
N PRO A 14 -10.21 4.96 -4.67
CA PRO A 14 -11.33 5.06 -3.72
C PRO A 14 -11.37 3.92 -2.68
N SER A 15 -10.73 2.78 -2.97
CA SER A 15 -10.58 1.63 -2.07
C SER A 15 -9.50 1.83 -1.00
N ASP A 16 -8.71 2.91 -1.07
CA ASP A 16 -7.70 3.30 -0.09
C ASP A 16 -8.35 4.08 1.06
N ASN A 17 -9.35 3.47 1.69
CA ASN A 17 -9.99 4.06 2.86
C ASN A 17 -9.24 3.60 4.13
N PRO A 18 -8.64 4.52 4.91
CA PRO A 18 -7.93 4.17 6.15
C PRO A 18 -8.83 3.50 7.21
N GLY A 19 -10.16 3.63 7.10
CA GLY A 19 -11.09 2.93 7.98
C GLY A 19 -11.34 1.46 7.62
N LEU A 20 -10.83 0.96 6.49
CA LEU A 20 -11.06 -0.41 6.04
C LEU A 20 -9.89 -1.31 6.43
N SER A 21 -10.17 -2.33 7.26
CA SER A 21 -9.15 -3.31 7.62
C SER A 21 -8.67 -4.09 6.39
N LEU A 22 -7.35 -4.06 6.15
CA LEU A 22 -6.69 -4.81 5.07
C LEU A 22 -6.89 -6.33 5.20
N VAL A 23 -7.02 -6.82 6.43
CA VAL A 23 -7.23 -8.23 6.76
C VAL A 23 -8.32 -8.37 7.81
N THR A 24 -9.12 -9.42 7.71
CA THR A 24 -10.25 -9.66 8.63
C THR A 24 -9.83 -10.15 10.01
N HIS A 25 -8.66 -10.79 10.11
CA HIS A 25 -8.14 -11.36 11.34
C HIS A 25 -6.94 -10.54 11.80
N PRO A 26 -7.00 -9.90 12.98
CA PRO A 26 -5.86 -9.22 13.59
C PRO A 26 -4.68 -10.18 13.80
N LEU A 27 -3.47 -9.63 13.88
CA LEU A 27 -2.28 -10.40 14.21
C LEU A 27 -2.41 -11.03 15.61
N SER A 28 -2.09 -12.31 15.72
CA SER A 28 -1.96 -13.04 16.97
C SER A 28 -0.68 -13.88 16.97
N ASP A 29 -0.27 -14.39 18.13
CA ASP A 29 0.95 -15.19 18.29
C ASP A 29 0.96 -16.45 17.40
N GLU A 30 -0.22 -17.01 17.09
CA GLU A 30 -0.36 -18.26 16.34
C GLU A 30 -0.57 -18.04 14.84
N ASN A 31 -1.05 -16.87 14.41
CA ASN A 31 -1.53 -16.66 13.04
C ASN A 31 -0.56 -15.91 12.12
N TYR A 32 0.64 -15.54 12.61
CA TYR A 32 1.60 -14.69 11.89
C TYR A 32 1.79 -15.06 10.42
N ASN A 33 1.97 -16.35 10.10
CA ASN A 33 2.18 -16.80 8.71
C ASN A 33 0.97 -16.56 7.81
N SER A 34 -0.24 -16.79 8.31
CA SER A 34 -1.49 -16.56 7.59
C SER A 34 -1.77 -15.06 7.45
N TRP A 35 -1.57 -14.31 8.54
CA TRP A 35 -1.68 -12.85 8.56
C TRP A 35 -0.71 -12.19 7.56
N LYS A 36 0.56 -12.57 7.58
CA LYS A 36 1.60 -12.08 6.66
C LYS A 36 1.24 -12.32 5.20
N LYS A 37 0.74 -13.53 4.88
CA LYS A 37 0.28 -13.86 3.52
C LYS A 37 -0.91 -13.00 3.12
N ALA A 38 -1.88 -12.82 4.01
CA ALA A 38 -3.08 -12.03 3.73
C ALA A 38 -2.74 -10.55 3.49
N ILE A 39 -1.91 -9.93 4.34
CA ILE A 39 -1.41 -8.56 4.16
C ILE A 39 -0.67 -8.42 2.83
N LYS A 40 0.26 -9.34 2.54
CA LYS A 40 1.01 -9.33 1.28
C LYS A 40 0.06 -9.38 0.07
N MET A 41 -0.93 -10.27 0.07
CA MET A 41 -1.90 -10.39 -1.04
C MET A 41 -2.77 -9.14 -1.18
N ALA A 42 -3.25 -8.57 -0.07
CA ALA A 42 -4.05 -7.36 -0.08
C ALA A 42 -3.28 -6.17 -0.67
N LEU A 43 -2.02 -5.99 -0.27
CA LEU A 43 -1.16 -4.92 -0.77
C LEU A 43 -0.72 -5.15 -2.23
N LEU A 44 -0.43 -6.39 -2.62
CA LEU A 44 -0.14 -6.73 -4.02
C LEU A 44 -1.32 -6.45 -4.94
N GLY A 45 -2.55 -6.80 -4.51
CA GLY A 45 -3.77 -6.51 -5.27
C GLY A 45 -4.03 -5.01 -5.47
N LYS A 46 -3.42 -4.16 -4.64
CA LYS A 46 -3.50 -2.69 -4.71
C LYS A 46 -2.24 -2.04 -5.30
N ASN A 47 -1.25 -2.82 -5.75
CA ASN A 47 0.06 -2.34 -6.19
C ASN A 47 0.82 -1.51 -5.14
N LYS A 48 0.56 -1.73 -3.85
CA LYS A 48 1.18 -0.99 -2.73
C LYS A 48 2.18 -1.79 -1.91
N PHE A 49 2.42 -3.06 -2.22
CA PHE A 49 3.39 -3.88 -1.47
C PHE A 49 4.81 -3.28 -1.49
N GLY A 50 5.13 -2.51 -2.53
CA GLY A 50 6.43 -1.87 -2.69
C GLY A 50 6.79 -0.84 -1.62
N PHE A 51 5.79 -0.24 -0.96
CA PHE A 51 6.01 0.66 0.18
C PHE A 51 6.49 -0.12 1.42
N VAL A 52 6.07 -1.38 1.57
CA VAL A 52 6.42 -2.23 2.72
C VAL A 52 7.74 -2.95 2.52
N ASP A 53 8.02 -3.45 1.32
CA ASP A 53 9.27 -4.17 1.03
C ASP A 53 10.44 -3.26 0.64
N GLY A 54 10.19 -1.96 0.44
CA GLY A 54 11.18 -0.96 0.08
C GLY A 54 11.53 -0.91 -1.42
N SER A 55 10.81 -1.62 -2.29
CA SER A 55 11.01 -1.52 -3.73
C SER A 55 10.51 -0.20 -4.33
N ILE A 56 9.56 0.47 -3.67
CA ILE A 56 9.16 1.85 -3.98
C ILE A 56 9.95 2.79 -3.08
N LEU A 57 11.05 3.32 -3.60
CA LEU A 57 11.91 4.24 -2.88
C LEU A 57 11.25 5.60 -2.68
N GLU A 58 11.48 6.18 -1.51
CA GLU A 58 11.13 7.56 -1.20
C GLU A 58 11.84 8.51 -2.18
N PRO A 59 11.10 9.29 -2.99
CA PRO A 59 11.70 10.28 -3.87
C PRO A 59 12.34 11.43 -3.09
N PRO A 60 13.32 12.15 -3.66
CA PRO A 60 13.87 13.37 -3.07
C PRO A 60 12.77 14.39 -2.74
N LEU A 61 13.00 15.21 -1.71
CA LEU A 61 12.06 16.23 -1.23
C LEU A 61 11.56 17.17 -2.33
N GLU A 62 12.42 17.43 -3.32
CA GLU A 62 12.20 18.34 -4.44
C GLU A 62 11.45 17.68 -5.61
N HIS A 63 11.30 16.35 -5.60
CA HIS A 63 10.62 15.62 -6.66
C HIS A 63 9.10 15.74 -6.51
N SER A 64 8.40 15.97 -7.61
CA SER A 64 6.93 16.15 -7.62
C SER A 64 6.16 14.94 -7.06
N SER A 65 6.73 13.75 -7.14
CA SER A 65 6.16 12.50 -6.61
C SER A 65 6.36 12.30 -5.11
N HIS A 66 7.19 13.09 -4.41
CA HIS A 66 7.45 12.87 -2.98
C HIS A 66 6.18 13.01 -2.14
N ALA A 67 5.39 14.05 -2.36
CA ALA A 67 4.11 14.24 -1.66
C ALA A 67 3.15 13.06 -1.87
N LEU A 68 3.12 12.50 -3.09
CA LEU A 68 2.30 11.32 -3.40
C LEU A 68 2.85 10.05 -2.75
N TRP A 69 4.18 9.87 -2.72
CA TRP A 69 4.81 8.77 -2.01
C TRP A 69 4.42 8.80 -0.53
N GLN A 70 4.60 9.94 0.12
CA GLN A 70 4.30 10.12 1.54
C GLN A 70 2.82 9.89 1.86
N GLN A 71 1.92 10.34 0.99
CA GLN A 71 0.49 10.10 1.17
C GLN A 71 0.14 8.61 1.08
N ASN A 72 0.74 7.87 0.14
CA ASN A 72 0.51 6.43 0.01
C ASN A 72 1.15 5.63 1.14
N ASP A 73 2.34 6.02 1.59
CA ASP A 73 3.01 5.40 2.74
C ASP A 73 2.17 5.55 4.02
N ASN A 74 1.63 6.75 4.29
CA ASN A 74 0.73 7.00 5.41
C ASN A 74 -0.54 6.14 5.37
N ILE A 75 -1.10 5.87 4.18
CA ILE A 75 -2.26 4.98 4.00
C ILE A 75 -1.89 3.52 4.29
N VAL A 76 -0.69 3.09 3.89
CA VAL A 76 -0.22 1.73 4.16
C VAL A 76 0.09 1.53 5.64
N ALA A 77 0.52 2.59 6.34
CA ALA A 77 0.84 2.58 7.76
C ALA A 77 -0.37 2.81 8.70
N SER A 78 -1.55 3.17 8.18
CA SER A 78 -2.74 3.50 8.98
C SER A 78 -3.46 2.30 9.58
#